data_AF-A0A497CG21-F1
#
_entry.id   AF-A0A497CG21-F1
#
_cell.length_a   1.000
_cell.length_b   1.000
_cell.length_c   1.000
_cell.angle_alpha   90.00
_cell.angle_beta   90.00
_cell.angle_gamma   90.00
#
_symmetry.space_group_name_H-M   'P 1'
#
loop_
_entity.id
_entity.type
_entity.pdbx_description
1 polymer ?
#
loop_
_entity_poly.entity_id
_entity_poly.type
_entity_poly.pdbx_seq_one_letter_code
_entity_poly.pdbx_strand_id
1 'polypeptide(L)'
;MENPTQTYYLIAVSFIVYFIISYAYKNLKIQNIEEALLIKKGLILINLKHVLGIILFGVIFYLITPEYRYLITTFEIPELNILLLILVVIFISGLLAFKSVKKNLKNKTERSQYDHTQGWKYFLIRVVFLFAYEFFFRGVLLFTLIETNGLLTAIIICTSLYVLIHIFDSKAEILGAIPFGIVLCLFSYFTNNIWAAFIIHITLSGVYEVSMFKYLTLKTNKS
;
A
#
# COMPACT_ATOMS: atom_id res chain seq x y z
N MET A 1 2.01 14.19 -26.70
CA MET A 1 2.92 14.33 -25.54
C MET A 1 2.16 15.17 -24.54
N GLU A 2 1.65 14.56 -23.47
CA GLU A 2 1.07 15.34 -22.38
C GLU A 2 2.14 16.27 -21.81
N ASN A 3 1.73 17.46 -21.38
CA ASN A 3 2.66 18.42 -20.82
C ASN A 3 3.12 17.89 -19.45
N PRO A 4 4.43 17.68 -19.19
CA PRO A 4 4.92 17.16 -17.90
C PRO A 4 4.35 17.92 -16.70
N THR A 5 4.11 19.22 -16.87
CA THR A 5 3.46 20.08 -15.88
C THR A 5 2.04 19.61 -15.50
N GLN A 6 1.25 19.10 -16.45
CA GLN A 6 -0.09 18.56 -16.17
C GLN A 6 -0.03 17.29 -15.31
N THR A 7 0.92 16.38 -15.60
CA THR A 7 1.13 15.17 -14.80
C THR A 7 1.50 15.51 -13.35
N TYR A 8 2.38 16.50 -13.14
CA TYR A 8 2.71 16.99 -11.80
C TYR A 8 1.51 17.53 -11.03
N TYR A 9 0.66 18.36 -11.66
CA TYR A 9 -0.55 18.85 -11.03
C TYR A 9 -1.52 17.71 -10.69
N LEU A 10 -1.68 16.74 -11.58
CA LEU A 10 -2.53 15.59 -11.35
C LEU A 10 -2.04 14.72 -10.19
N ILE A 11 -0.72 14.47 -10.11
CA ILE A 11 -0.08 13.79 -8.98
C ILE A 11 -0.37 14.52 -7.68
N ALA A 12 -0.12 15.83 -7.63
CA ALA A 12 -0.31 16.64 -6.44
C ALA A 12 -1.77 16.64 -5.98
N VAL A 13 -2.72 16.88 -6.89
CA VAL A 13 -4.15 16.90 -6.58
C VAL A 13 -4.62 15.52 -6.10
N SER A 14 -4.27 14.45 -6.81
CA SER A 14 -4.68 13.08 -6.43
C SER A 14 -4.14 12.70 -5.06
N PHE A 15 -2.88 13.04 -4.77
CA PHE A 15 -2.26 12.81 -3.48
C PHE A 15 -2.97 13.61 -2.37
N ILE A 16 -3.18 14.92 -2.56
CA ILE A 16 -3.84 15.78 -1.56
C ILE A 16 -5.27 15.30 -1.28
N VAL A 17 -6.03 14.96 -2.31
CA VAL A 17 -7.40 14.45 -2.16
C VAL A 17 -7.40 13.15 -1.36
N TYR A 18 -6.53 12.20 -1.71
CA TYR A 18 -6.43 10.94 -0.96
C TYR A 18 -5.93 11.14 0.49
N PHE A 19 -5.05 12.11 0.72
CA PHE A 19 -4.57 12.48 2.05
C PHE A 19 -5.70 13.05 2.91
N ILE A 20 -6.53 13.95 2.38
CA ILE A 20 -7.71 14.50 3.06
C ILE A 20 -8.71 13.39 3.38
N ILE A 21 -8.96 12.48 2.43
CA ILE A 21 -9.80 11.29 2.66
C ILE A 21 -9.20 10.48 3.82
N SER A 22 -7.90 10.19 3.79
CA SER A 22 -7.24 9.41 4.84
C SER A 22 -7.33 10.08 6.21
N TYR A 23 -7.22 11.40 6.26
CA TYR A 23 -7.42 12.19 7.47
C TYR A 23 -8.87 12.09 8.00
N ALA A 24 -9.87 12.19 7.12
CA ALA A 24 -11.26 12.01 7.49
C ALA A 24 -11.51 10.61 8.08
N TYR A 25 -10.95 9.56 7.49
CA TYR A 25 -11.06 8.19 7.98
C TYR A 25 -10.35 7.97 9.32
N LYS A 26 -9.23 8.66 9.58
CA LYS A 26 -8.61 8.71 10.91
C LYS A 26 -9.56 9.28 11.95
N ASN A 27 -10.22 10.39 11.65
CA ASN A 27 -11.18 11.02 12.59
C ASN A 27 -12.39 10.12 12.88
N LEU A 28 -12.76 9.26 11.92
CA LEU A 28 -13.78 8.23 12.11
C LEU A 28 -13.28 6.98 12.85
N LYS A 29 -11.96 6.86 13.14
CA LYS A 29 -11.29 5.68 13.70
C LYS A 29 -11.44 4.43 12.83
N ILE A 30 -11.28 4.59 11.52
CA ILE A 30 -11.39 3.50 10.51
C ILE A 30 -10.16 3.57 9.59
N GLN A 31 -8.98 3.94 10.11
CA GLN A 31 -7.79 4.03 9.26
C GLN A 31 -7.26 2.64 8.84
N ASN A 32 -7.48 1.60 9.65
CA ASN A 32 -7.01 0.24 9.43
C ASN A 32 -8.12 -0.81 9.68
N ILE A 33 -7.84 -2.05 9.25
CA ILE A 33 -8.79 -3.17 9.37
C ILE A 33 -9.17 -3.46 10.82
N GLU A 34 -8.23 -3.29 11.75
CA GLU A 34 -8.42 -3.65 13.13
C GLU A 34 -9.51 -2.81 13.81
N GLU A 35 -9.48 -1.49 13.59
CA GLU A 35 -10.49 -0.57 14.11
C GLU A 35 -11.80 -0.69 13.30
N ALA A 36 -11.70 -0.90 11.99
CA ALA A 36 -12.85 -1.13 11.12
C ALA A 36 -13.70 -2.35 11.56
N LEU A 37 -13.06 -3.38 12.12
CA LEU A 37 -13.75 -4.57 12.64
C LEU A 37 -14.57 -4.30 13.92
N LEU A 38 -14.32 -3.20 14.60
CA LEU A 38 -14.99 -2.80 15.85
C LEU A 38 -16.15 -1.82 15.58
N ILE A 39 -16.21 -1.21 14.40
CA ILE A 39 -17.19 -0.18 14.04
C ILE A 39 -18.29 -0.75 13.14
N LYS A 40 -19.53 -0.33 13.41
CA LYS A 40 -20.71 -0.69 12.60
C LYS A 40 -20.50 -0.25 11.16
N LYS A 41 -20.63 -1.18 10.21
CA LYS A 41 -20.31 -0.99 8.78
C LYS A 41 -18.85 -0.61 8.48
N GLY A 42 -17.92 -0.76 9.43
CA GLY A 42 -16.51 -0.42 9.27
C GLY A 42 -15.82 -1.12 8.08
N LEU A 43 -16.12 -2.39 7.79
CA LEU A 43 -15.59 -3.09 6.60
C LEU A 43 -16.06 -2.44 5.29
N ILE A 44 -17.29 -1.93 5.24
CA ILE A 44 -17.83 -1.23 4.06
C ILE A 44 -17.11 0.12 3.90
N LEU A 45 -16.98 0.86 5.01
CA LEU A 45 -16.34 2.17 5.01
C LEU A 45 -14.87 2.07 4.57
N ILE A 46 -14.08 1.16 5.17
CA ILE A 46 -12.68 1.02 4.77
C ILE A 46 -12.52 0.57 3.30
N ASN A 47 -13.44 -0.25 2.79
CA ASN A 47 -13.45 -0.60 1.37
C ASN A 47 -13.80 0.59 0.48
N LEU A 48 -14.67 1.51 0.93
CA LEU A 48 -14.94 2.75 0.20
C LEU A 48 -13.66 3.60 0.10
N LYS A 49 -12.88 3.74 1.18
CA LYS A 49 -11.55 4.38 1.14
C LYS A 49 -10.64 3.71 0.11
N HIS A 50 -10.57 2.38 0.08
CA HIS A 50 -9.76 1.65 -0.89
C HIS A 50 -10.23 1.85 -2.33
N VAL A 51 -11.54 1.83 -2.59
CA VAL A 51 -12.10 2.08 -3.94
C VAL A 51 -11.78 3.50 -4.40
N LEU A 52 -11.90 4.51 -3.53
CA LEU A 52 -11.49 5.88 -3.84
C LEU A 52 -10.00 5.93 -4.19
N GLY A 53 -9.16 5.20 -3.46
CA GLY A 53 -7.74 5.05 -3.76
C GLY A 53 -7.48 4.36 -5.10
N ILE A 54 -8.20 3.29 -5.45
CA ILE A 54 -8.09 2.61 -6.75
C ILE A 54 -8.40 3.58 -7.90
N ILE A 55 -9.42 4.41 -7.74
CA ILE A 55 -9.78 5.42 -8.75
C ILE A 55 -8.68 6.46 -8.86
N LEU A 56 -8.26 7.06 -7.74
CA LEU A 56 -7.29 8.16 -7.69
C LEU A 56 -5.88 7.75 -8.12
N PHE A 57 -5.41 6.57 -7.72
CA PHE A 57 -4.03 6.11 -7.96
C PHE A 57 -3.92 5.12 -9.11
N GLY A 58 -5.00 4.42 -9.47
CA GLY A 58 -5.00 3.42 -10.54
C GLY A 58 -5.68 3.92 -11.80
N VAL A 59 -7.01 4.02 -11.77
CA VAL A 59 -7.83 4.25 -12.98
C VAL A 59 -7.48 5.56 -13.67
N ILE A 60 -7.43 6.66 -12.92
CA ILE A 60 -7.10 7.99 -13.48
C ILE A 60 -5.74 7.97 -14.17
N PHE A 61 -4.71 7.47 -13.50
CA PHE A 61 -3.35 7.43 -14.05
C PHE A 61 -3.19 6.43 -15.20
N TYR A 62 -3.86 5.28 -15.15
CA TYR A 62 -3.82 4.34 -16.25
C TYR A 62 -4.39 4.95 -17.54
N LEU A 63 -5.47 5.73 -17.43
CA LEU A 63 -6.11 6.37 -18.57
C LEU A 63 -5.29 7.55 -19.10
N ILE A 64 -4.81 8.41 -18.20
CA ILE A 64 -4.17 9.69 -18.55
C ILE A 64 -2.69 9.53 -18.93
N THR A 65 -1.95 8.62 -18.28
CA THR A 65 -0.50 8.44 -18.52
C THR A 65 -0.19 7.12 -19.25
N PRO A 66 -0.54 6.98 -20.55
CA PRO A 66 -0.32 5.75 -21.31
C PRO A 66 1.15 5.34 -21.38
N GLU A 67 2.07 6.29 -21.31
CA GLU A 67 3.52 6.09 -21.32
C GLU A 67 4.02 5.28 -20.12
N TYR A 68 3.30 5.22 -18.99
CA TYR A 68 3.69 4.41 -17.83
C TYR A 68 3.04 3.03 -17.79
N ARG A 69 2.16 2.69 -18.75
CA ARG A 69 1.47 1.37 -18.78
C ARG A 69 2.42 0.20 -18.99
N TYR A 70 3.60 0.42 -19.57
CA TYR A 70 4.60 -0.65 -19.71
C TYR A 70 5.01 -1.19 -18.35
N LEU A 71 5.12 -0.34 -17.31
CA LEU A 71 5.55 -0.70 -15.96
C LEU A 71 4.66 -1.77 -15.28
N ILE A 72 3.44 -1.98 -15.79
CA ILE A 72 2.52 -3.03 -15.33
C ILE A 72 2.27 -4.13 -16.36
N THR A 73 2.56 -3.91 -17.64
CA THR A 73 2.31 -4.89 -18.70
C THR A 73 3.54 -5.70 -19.07
N THR A 74 4.73 -5.14 -18.87
CA THR A 74 6.00 -5.85 -19.07
C THR A 74 6.37 -6.60 -17.81
N PHE A 75 6.66 -7.89 -17.96
CA PHE A 75 7.20 -8.73 -16.90
C PHE A 75 8.48 -9.37 -17.41
N GLU A 76 9.61 -8.79 -17.03
CA GLU A 76 10.92 -9.34 -17.32
C GLU A 76 11.47 -10.00 -16.05
N ILE A 77 12.01 -11.20 -16.21
CA ILE A 77 12.62 -11.93 -15.09
C ILE A 77 13.95 -11.22 -14.78
N PRO A 78 14.14 -10.69 -13.56
CA PRO A 78 15.39 -10.04 -13.20
C PRO A 78 16.56 -11.01 -13.21
N GLU A 79 17.78 -10.47 -13.28
CA GLU A 79 18.99 -11.25 -13.05
C GLU A 79 18.94 -12.00 -11.72
N LEU A 80 19.60 -13.16 -11.66
CA LEU A 80 19.57 -14.07 -10.50
C LEU A 80 19.87 -13.35 -9.17
N ASN A 81 20.85 -12.45 -9.15
CA ASN A 81 21.23 -11.71 -7.94
C ASN A 81 20.10 -10.80 -7.44
N ILE A 82 19.41 -10.11 -8.37
CA ILE A 82 18.28 -9.23 -8.05
C ILE A 82 17.09 -10.08 -7.61
N LEU A 83 16.82 -11.19 -8.29
CA LEU A 83 15.76 -12.12 -7.94
C LEU A 83 15.95 -12.70 -6.52
N LEU A 84 17.16 -13.15 -6.18
CA LEU A 84 17.48 -13.63 -4.83
C LEU A 84 17.27 -12.54 -3.78
N LEU A 85 17.67 -11.30 -4.07
CA LEU A 85 17.44 -10.18 -3.17
C LEU A 85 15.94 -9.89 -2.97
N ILE A 86 15.13 -9.93 -4.04
CA ILE A 86 13.66 -9.79 -3.95
C ILE A 86 13.08 -10.88 -3.04
N LEU A 87 13.48 -12.15 -3.23
CA LEU A 87 12.99 -13.27 -2.41
C LEU A 87 13.36 -13.11 -0.93
N VAL A 88 14.59 -12.65 -0.64
CA VAL A 88 15.02 -12.34 0.72
C VAL A 88 14.16 -11.23 1.33
N VAL A 89 13.88 -10.15 0.58
CA VAL A 89 13.05 -9.05 1.09
C VAL A 89 11.60 -9.50 1.30
N ILE A 90 11.02 -10.31 0.40
CA ILE A 90 9.68 -10.91 0.59
C ILE A 90 9.65 -11.73 1.90
N PHE A 91 10.66 -12.58 2.12
CA PHE A 91 10.75 -13.40 3.33
C PHE A 91 10.86 -12.54 4.59
N ILE A 92 11.74 -11.53 4.58
CA ILE A 92 11.90 -10.59 5.71
C ILE A 92 10.59 -9.83 5.96
N SER A 93 9.92 -9.33 4.92
CA SER A 93 8.63 -8.64 5.03
C SER A 93 7.57 -9.51 5.70
N GLY A 94 7.47 -10.79 5.31
CA GLY A 94 6.59 -11.75 5.96
C GLY A 94 6.92 -11.95 7.44
N LEU A 95 8.20 -12.13 7.79
CA LEU A 95 8.64 -12.27 9.17
C LEU A 95 8.34 -11.03 10.03
N LEU A 96 8.58 -9.83 9.48
CA LEU A 96 8.29 -8.57 10.14
C LEU A 96 6.78 -8.40 10.38
N ALA A 97 5.94 -8.73 9.39
CA ALA A 97 4.49 -8.74 9.53
C ALA A 97 4.04 -9.67 10.66
N PHE A 98 4.49 -10.94 10.66
CA PHE A 98 4.14 -11.90 11.71
C PHE A 98 4.59 -11.47 13.11
N LYS A 99 5.80 -10.89 13.22
CA LYS A 99 6.31 -10.37 14.49
C LYS A 99 5.45 -9.19 14.98
N SER A 100 5.05 -8.30 14.07
CA SER A 100 4.18 -7.16 14.37
C SER A 100 2.82 -7.62 14.89
N VAL A 101 2.20 -8.60 14.23
CA VAL A 101 0.95 -9.25 14.69
C VAL A 101 1.10 -9.75 16.13
N LYS A 102 2.11 -10.60 16.41
CA LYS A 102 2.31 -11.16 17.76
C LYS A 102 2.47 -10.07 18.83
N LYS A 103 3.12 -8.95 18.50
CA LYS A 103 3.28 -7.81 19.41
C LYS A 103 1.95 -7.12 19.67
N ASN A 104 1.18 -6.82 18.62
CA ASN A 104 -0.09 -6.09 18.73
C ASN A 104 -1.18 -6.94 19.40
N LEU A 105 -1.18 -8.26 19.17
CA LEU A 105 -2.13 -9.19 19.79
C LEU A 105 -2.01 -9.28 21.32
N LYS A 106 -0.82 -9.12 21.89
CA LYS A 106 -0.63 -9.13 23.36
C LYS A 106 -1.43 -8.03 24.06
N ASN A 107 -1.69 -6.94 23.35
CA ASN A 107 -2.34 -5.76 23.90
C ASN A 107 -3.85 -5.70 23.58
N LYS A 108 -4.41 -6.71 22.89
CA LYS A 108 -5.79 -6.69 22.42
C LYS A 108 -6.70 -7.72 23.09
N THR A 109 -7.75 -7.21 23.72
CA THR A 109 -8.86 -7.97 24.32
C THR A 109 -10.17 -7.83 23.55
N GLU A 110 -10.27 -6.84 22.66
CA GLU A 110 -11.46 -6.50 21.87
C GLU A 110 -11.83 -7.61 20.87
N ARG A 111 -13.12 -7.70 20.54
CA ARG A 111 -13.67 -8.70 19.62
C ARG A 111 -14.37 -8.03 18.44
N SER A 112 -14.21 -8.64 17.26
CA SER A 112 -14.92 -8.17 16.07
C SER A 112 -16.42 -8.42 16.18
N GLN A 113 -17.21 -7.54 15.56
CA GLN A 113 -18.63 -7.78 15.29
C GLN A 113 -18.89 -8.61 14.02
N TYR A 114 -17.84 -8.91 13.25
CA TYR A 114 -17.91 -9.65 11.99
C TYR A 114 -17.47 -11.10 12.18
N ASP A 115 -18.01 -11.98 11.33
CA ASP A 115 -17.57 -13.36 11.22
C ASP A 115 -16.39 -13.50 10.23
N HIS A 116 -15.61 -14.57 10.38
CA HIS A 116 -14.45 -14.88 9.56
C HIS A 116 -14.76 -14.99 8.05
N THR A 117 -16.00 -15.33 7.69
CA THR A 117 -16.44 -15.43 6.29
C THR A 117 -16.61 -14.07 5.60
N GLN A 118 -16.71 -12.97 6.36
CA GLN A 118 -17.07 -11.65 5.81
C GLN A 118 -15.87 -10.83 5.29
N GLY A 119 -14.65 -11.35 5.42
CA GLY A 119 -13.41 -10.63 5.07
C GLY A 119 -13.01 -10.68 3.59
N TRP A 120 -13.53 -11.63 2.79
CA TRP A 120 -13.00 -11.86 1.44
C TRP A 120 -13.10 -10.65 0.52
N LYS A 121 -14.21 -9.89 0.58
CA LYS A 121 -14.40 -8.65 -0.20
C LYS A 121 -13.35 -7.62 0.16
N TYR A 122 -13.07 -7.48 1.46
CA TYR A 122 -12.04 -6.59 1.95
C TYR A 122 -10.67 -6.94 1.36
N PHE A 123 -10.26 -8.21 1.45
CA PHE A 123 -8.96 -8.64 0.96
C PHE A 123 -8.84 -8.47 -0.55
N LEU A 124 -9.86 -8.83 -1.32
CA LEU A 124 -9.84 -8.65 -2.78
C LEU A 124 -9.67 -7.17 -3.16
N ILE A 125 -10.47 -6.27 -2.56
CA ILE A 125 -10.37 -4.83 -2.81
C ILE A 125 -9.01 -4.30 -2.35
N ARG A 126 -8.49 -4.79 -1.22
CA ARG A 126 -7.18 -4.40 -0.69
C ARG A 126 -6.04 -4.75 -1.66
N VAL A 127 -6.06 -5.94 -2.27
CA VAL A 127 -5.07 -6.35 -3.27
C VAL A 127 -5.08 -5.40 -4.47
N VAL A 128 -6.26 -5.10 -5.02
CA VAL A 128 -6.40 -4.19 -6.16
C VAL A 128 -5.96 -2.76 -5.78
N PHE A 129 -6.30 -2.32 -4.58
CA PHE A 129 -5.85 -1.04 -4.05
C PHE A 129 -4.33 -0.97 -3.94
N LEU A 130 -3.67 -1.98 -3.37
CA LEU A 130 -2.21 -2.00 -3.27
C LEU A 130 -1.54 -2.02 -4.63
N PHE A 131 -2.13 -2.70 -5.62
CA PHE A 131 -1.63 -2.65 -7.00
C PHE A 131 -1.71 -1.24 -7.59
N ALA A 132 -2.88 -0.60 -7.50
CA ALA A 132 -3.08 0.79 -7.93
C ALA A 132 -2.16 1.77 -7.17
N TYR A 133 -1.96 1.53 -5.88
CA TYR A 133 -1.08 2.31 -5.03
C TYR A 133 0.38 2.21 -5.47
N GLU A 134 0.89 1.00 -5.73
CA GLU A 134 2.25 0.83 -6.24
C GLU A 134 2.41 1.38 -7.66
N PHE A 135 1.38 1.25 -8.51
CA PHE A 135 1.41 1.88 -9.83
C PHE A 135 1.56 3.40 -9.74
N PHE A 136 0.85 4.06 -8.82
CA PHE A 136 1.01 5.49 -8.60
C PHE A 136 2.38 5.86 -8.03
N PHE A 137 2.83 5.23 -6.93
CA PHE A 137 4.07 5.63 -6.25
C PHE A 137 5.32 5.20 -7.01
N ARG A 138 5.38 3.93 -7.43
CA ARG A 138 6.59 3.29 -7.97
C ARG A 138 6.59 3.31 -9.49
N GLY A 139 5.41 3.40 -10.10
CA GLY A 139 5.28 3.64 -11.52
C GLY A 139 5.34 5.14 -11.83
N VAL A 140 4.20 5.80 -11.77
CA VAL A 140 4.05 7.19 -12.25
C VAL A 140 4.95 8.16 -11.49
N LEU A 141 4.75 8.33 -10.18
CA LEU A 141 5.43 9.36 -9.39
C LEU A 141 6.96 9.21 -9.43
N LEU A 142 7.47 7.99 -9.22
CA LEU A 142 8.90 7.74 -9.22
C LEU A 142 9.53 8.03 -10.59
N PHE A 143 8.98 7.49 -11.68
CA PHE A 143 9.58 7.64 -13.00
C PHE A 143 9.42 9.07 -13.56
N THR A 144 8.29 9.73 -13.32
CA THR A 144 8.13 11.16 -13.64
C THR A 144 9.20 12.02 -12.95
N LEU A 145 9.48 11.77 -11.67
CA LEU A 145 10.52 12.52 -10.93
C LEU A 145 11.95 12.15 -11.36
N ILE A 146 12.20 10.91 -11.79
CA ILE A 146 13.52 10.51 -12.29
C ILE A 146 13.87 11.31 -13.54
N GLU A 147 12.92 11.47 -14.46
CA GLU A 147 13.13 12.18 -15.74
C GLU A 147 13.58 13.64 -15.55
N THR A 148 13.09 14.32 -14.50
CA THR A 148 13.36 15.75 -14.28
C THR A 148 14.38 16.05 -13.18
N ASN A 149 14.48 15.20 -12.16
CA ASN A 149 15.27 15.49 -10.95
C ASN A 149 16.36 14.45 -10.65
N GLY A 150 16.42 13.37 -11.44
CA GLY A 150 17.32 12.25 -11.23
C GLY A 150 16.90 11.31 -10.09
N LEU A 151 17.55 10.14 -10.06
CA LEU A 151 17.15 9.02 -9.20
C LEU A 151 17.12 9.36 -7.70
N LEU A 152 18.17 10.01 -7.19
CA LEU A 152 18.29 10.26 -5.75
C LEU A 152 17.15 11.16 -5.25
N THR A 153 16.91 12.28 -5.95
CA THR A 153 15.84 13.22 -5.61
C THR A 153 14.47 12.57 -5.73
N ALA A 154 14.26 11.76 -6.78
CA ALA A 154 13.01 11.03 -6.98
C ALA A 154 12.70 10.06 -5.83
N ILE A 155 13.71 9.29 -5.37
CA ILE A 155 13.55 8.38 -4.23
C ILE A 155 13.21 9.14 -2.95
N ILE A 156 13.87 10.28 -2.69
CA ILE A 156 13.63 11.09 -1.49
C ILE A 156 12.19 11.61 -1.49
N ILE A 157 11.74 12.22 -2.58
CA ILE A 157 10.39 12.79 -2.68
C ILE A 157 9.33 11.68 -2.62
N CYS A 158 9.49 10.61 -3.41
CA CYS A 158 8.55 9.49 -3.44
C CYS A 158 8.43 8.83 -2.07
N THR A 159 9.55 8.58 -1.38
CA THR A 159 9.55 8.02 -0.02
C THR A 159 8.90 8.99 0.98
N SER A 160 9.16 10.30 0.87
CA SER A 160 8.57 11.29 1.77
C SER A 160 7.03 11.33 1.64
N LEU A 161 6.52 11.31 0.41
CA LEU A 161 5.07 11.25 0.15
C LEU A 161 4.46 9.92 0.61
N TYR A 162 5.17 8.81 0.40
CA TYR A 162 4.77 7.49 0.89
C TYR A 162 4.63 7.47 2.42
N VAL A 163 5.64 7.98 3.14
CA VAL A 163 5.62 8.12 4.60
C VAL A 163 4.49 9.05 5.06
N LEU A 164 4.23 10.12 4.32
CA LEU A 164 3.19 11.08 4.66
C LEU A 164 1.78 10.45 4.61
N ILE A 165 1.49 9.52 3.69
CA ILE A 165 0.21 8.77 3.73
C ILE A 165 0.06 7.96 5.02
N HIS A 166 1.16 7.46 5.56
CA HIS A 166 1.19 6.68 6.80
C HIS A 166 1.21 7.53 8.07
N ILE A 167 1.20 8.87 7.99
CA ILE A 167 1.30 9.76 9.17
C ILE A 167 0.13 9.60 10.16
N PHE A 168 -0.97 8.99 9.71
CA PHE A 168 -2.16 8.71 10.51
C PHE A 168 -2.15 7.32 11.15
N ASP A 169 -1.16 6.49 10.83
CA ASP A 169 -1.01 5.13 11.32
C ASP A 169 -0.13 5.07 12.57
N SER A 170 0.26 3.86 12.99
CA SER A 170 1.09 3.67 14.16
C SER A 170 2.51 4.21 13.97
N LYS A 171 3.18 4.61 15.07
CA LYS A 171 4.60 5.05 15.01
C LYS A 171 5.52 4.01 14.37
N ALA A 172 5.22 2.72 14.57
CA ALA A 172 6.00 1.63 13.98
C ALA A 172 5.83 1.58 12.45
N GLU A 173 4.63 1.84 11.94
CA GLU A 173 4.36 1.91 10.50
C GLU A 173 5.02 3.13 9.87
N ILE A 174 4.95 4.31 10.49
CA ILE A 174 5.61 5.53 10.00
C ILE A 174 7.12 5.32 9.88
N LEU A 175 7.75 4.80 10.95
CA LEU A 175 9.21 4.56 10.95
C LEU A 175 9.60 3.44 9.98
N GLY A 176 8.76 2.40 9.85
CA GLY A 176 8.98 1.31 8.91
C GLY A 176 8.81 1.74 7.45
N ALA A 177 7.94 2.71 7.17
CA ALA A 177 7.66 3.20 5.83
C ALA A 177 8.86 3.89 5.17
N ILE A 178 9.81 4.43 5.95
CA ILE A 178 11.03 5.07 5.42
C ILE A 178 11.93 4.05 4.70
N PRO A 179 12.54 3.06 5.38
CA PRO A 179 13.40 2.09 4.71
C PRO A 179 12.63 1.24 3.71
N PHE A 180 11.37 0.91 4.01
CA PHE A 180 10.52 0.16 3.09
C PHE A 180 10.29 0.93 1.79
N GLY A 181 9.96 2.22 1.89
CA GLY A 181 9.71 3.08 0.73
C GLY A 181 10.91 3.18 -0.21
N ILE A 182 12.11 3.34 0.36
CA ILE A 182 13.38 3.37 -0.40
C ILE A 182 13.60 2.05 -1.14
N VAL A 183 13.48 0.92 -0.44
CA VAL A 183 13.69 -0.42 -1.03
C VAL A 183 12.74 -0.67 -2.20
N LEU A 184 11.46 -0.30 -2.06
CA LEU A 184 10.49 -0.47 -3.14
C LEU A 184 10.81 0.41 -4.36
N CYS A 185 11.28 1.65 -4.15
CA CYS A 185 11.71 2.51 -5.25
C CYS A 185 12.92 1.91 -5.99
N LEU A 186 13.90 1.40 -5.26
CA LEU A 186 15.09 0.77 -5.86
C LEU A 186 14.72 -0.46 -6.69
N PHE A 187 13.88 -1.35 -6.17
CA PHE A 187 13.44 -2.50 -6.96
C PHE A 187 12.69 -2.09 -8.22
N SER A 188 11.83 -1.08 -8.13
CA SER A 188 11.08 -0.61 -9.30
C SER A 188 11.98 -0.01 -10.36
N TYR A 189 13.00 0.74 -9.94
CA TYR A 189 14.02 1.29 -10.83
C TYR A 189 14.86 0.19 -11.49
N PHE A 190 15.41 -0.75 -10.72
CA PHE A 190 16.31 -1.78 -11.26
C PHE A 190 15.60 -2.86 -12.10
N THR A 191 14.33 -3.12 -11.82
CA THR A 191 13.52 -4.09 -12.60
C THR A 191 12.72 -3.43 -13.71
N ASN A 192 12.69 -2.10 -13.76
CA ASN A 192 11.91 -1.32 -14.71
C ASN A 192 10.43 -1.72 -14.78
N ASN A 193 9.86 -2.12 -13.64
CA ASN A 193 8.45 -2.49 -13.47
C ASN A 193 8.06 -2.43 -11.99
N ILE A 194 6.76 -2.48 -11.67
CA ILE A 194 6.29 -2.37 -10.27
C ILE A 194 6.11 -3.72 -9.55
N TRP A 195 6.29 -4.85 -10.24
CA TRP A 195 5.82 -6.15 -9.74
C TRP A 195 6.54 -6.58 -8.47
N ALA A 196 7.86 -6.39 -8.41
CA ALA A 196 8.63 -6.67 -7.19
C ALA A 196 8.11 -5.84 -6.00
N ALA A 197 7.88 -4.54 -6.22
CA ALA A 197 7.36 -3.66 -5.18
C ALA A 197 5.96 -4.07 -4.71
N PHE A 198 5.07 -4.38 -5.65
CA PHE A 198 3.72 -4.87 -5.38
C PHE A 198 3.72 -6.19 -4.58
N ILE A 199 4.51 -7.19 -4.99
CA ILE A 199 4.59 -8.49 -4.31
C ILE A 199 5.16 -8.35 -2.89
N ILE A 200 6.16 -7.49 -2.70
CA ILE A 200 6.73 -7.22 -1.38
C ILE A 200 5.67 -6.52 -0.48
N HIS A 201 4.95 -5.53 -1.02
CA HIS A 201 3.94 -4.79 -0.26
C HIS A 201 2.73 -5.65 0.10
N ILE A 202 2.18 -6.43 -0.82
CA ILE A 202 1.09 -7.37 -0.52
C ILE A 202 1.54 -8.46 0.46
N THR A 203 2.81 -8.86 0.46
CA THR A 203 3.32 -9.81 1.46
C THR A 203 3.28 -9.19 2.85
N LEU A 204 3.85 -7.98 3.02
CA LEU A 204 3.87 -7.28 4.31
C LEU A 204 2.46 -6.99 4.83
N SER A 205 1.62 -6.36 4.01
CA SER A 205 0.25 -5.96 4.37
C SER A 205 -0.67 -7.18 4.49
N GLY A 206 -0.64 -8.10 3.53
CA GLY A 206 -1.52 -9.27 3.50
C GLY A 206 -1.27 -10.21 4.68
N VAL A 207 -0.01 -10.55 4.99
CA VAL A 207 0.30 -11.38 6.16
C VAL A 207 -0.19 -10.73 7.45
N TYR A 208 0.03 -9.43 7.60
CA TYR A 208 -0.41 -8.68 8.78
C TYR A 208 -1.94 -8.67 8.91
N GLU A 209 -2.63 -8.21 7.88
CA GLU A 209 -4.08 -7.97 7.90
C GLU A 209 -4.89 -9.26 7.96
N VAL A 210 -4.50 -10.31 7.22
CA VAL A 210 -5.16 -11.63 7.28
C VAL A 210 -5.02 -12.24 8.68
N SER A 211 -3.81 -12.16 9.26
CA SER A 211 -3.56 -12.70 10.60
C SER A 211 -4.34 -11.94 11.67
N MET A 212 -4.38 -10.60 11.59
CA MET A 212 -5.15 -9.75 12.51
C MET A 212 -6.64 -10.00 12.39
N PHE A 213 -7.17 -10.05 11.17
CA PHE A 213 -8.58 -10.36 10.91
C PHE A 213 -8.95 -11.71 11.52
N LYS A 214 -8.21 -12.77 11.17
CA LYS A 214 -8.45 -14.12 11.67
C LYS A 214 -8.44 -14.20 13.20
N TYR A 215 -7.51 -13.50 13.87
CA TYR A 215 -7.48 -13.49 15.32
C TYR A 215 -8.70 -12.79 15.93
N LEU A 216 -9.08 -11.63 15.39
CA LEU A 216 -10.19 -10.82 15.91
C LEU A 216 -11.57 -11.44 15.62
N THR A 217 -11.68 -12.28 14.57
CA THR A 217 -12.94 -12.92 14.13
C THR A 217 -13.05 -14.41 14.45
N LEU A 218 -12.02 -15.11 14.94
CA LEU A 218 -12.15 -16.52 15.36
C LEU A 218 -12.49 -16.68 16.85
N LYS A 219 -12.20 -15.68 17.68
CA LYS A 219 -12.61 -15.69 19.10
C LYS A 219 -14.12 -15.53 19.31
N THR A 220 -14.90 -15.26 18.26
CA THR A 220 -16.37 -15.18 18.27
C THR A 220 -17.05 -16.54 18.29
N ASN A 221 -16.39 -17.62 17.84
CA ASN A 221 -17.00 -18.97 17.75
C ASN A 221 -16.83 -19.84 19.02
N LYS A 222 -16.47 -19.22 20.16
CA LYS A 222 -16.52 -19.86 21.47
C LYS A 222 -17.56 -19.14 22.34
N SER A 223 -18.83 -19.38 22.04
CA SER A 223 -19.97 -19.16 22.94
C SER A 223 -20.70 -20.48 23.08
#